data_AF-A0A3N5JS15-F1
#
_entry.id   AF-A0A3N5JS15-F1
#
_cell.length_a   1.000
_cell.length_b   1.000
_cell.length_c   1.000
_cell.angle_alpha   90.00
_cell.angle_beta   90.00
_cell.angle_gamma   90.00
#
_symmetry.space_group_name_H-M   'P 1'
#
loop_
_entity.id
_entity.type
_entity.pdbx_description
1 polymer ?
#
loop_
_entity_poly.entity_id
_entity_poly.type
_entity_poly.pdbx_seq_one_letter_code
_entity_poly.pdbx_strand_id
1 'polypeptide(L)'
;MGKNIVYLLIMLLVVSLQAQSQFPQWATDQLELRRVVEESIRESQKWQRSDGSIYPYLNVYKWDDEVEIFYNWLSYYWLTGDVTVYQSVRKIALAYIGRAEKEGLFEHGYYRDAFYDTEHTLEGMIILAGLAWANPKDIEIVAALEDVVEHAANMVAGYEPWFEPNTSLMRSIRLGTRKVNKYSTTAMDWTYNLQFVKMALAAYHATGKEEYLTWSKTYLDGWIRVFERNESENFYYLAPSEVDPYTGRIGFLSGVWYQSAFEPGWGWPTKGNEANRDMRGAFLDTYRLTGERRFLEAIVKHVQTLFDNGTSSQPANFFDGVKWTPADEKVTVNMSVQSDLMDDLADPKFESFMKRWYEYQRYPDPEFHFWAFRKFGGLEKIDKINFRSLDNARKRLVELREMSALPETPDAFIRIGGYWGLTLVPFGGIAPLRGEMPWMDVVYFKADGSLGLPYGVAALAESKDDESTQFRICNTTNVQQTIFVQNGFTAEPIYQVLINGVLNRVMAGERAQITIPPQQTIQVRLESIQKDFQPPQPPTLLQVFIDYH
;
A
#
# COMPACT_ATOMS: atom_id res chain seq x y z
N MET A 1 3.84 73.31 24.48
CA MET A 1 3.29 72.70 23.25
C MET A 1 4.46 72.17 22.43
N GLY A 2 4.49 70.95 21.92
CA GLY A 2 3.57 69.82 22.10
C GLY A 2 4.05 68.58 21.32
N LYS A 3 3.50 67.40 21.68
CA LYS A 3 3.36 66.18 20.85
C LYS A 3 4.49 65.85 19.86
N ASN A 4 5.46 64.99 20.23
CA ASN A 4 6.23 64.17 19.26
C ASN A 4 7.09 63.00 19.83
N ILE A 5 6.84 62.50 21.05
CA ILE A 5 7.71 61.45 21.69
C ILE A 5 6.93 60.20 22.17
N VAL A 6 5.65 60.03 21.81
CA VAL A 6 4.81 58.92 22.36
C VAL A 6 4.52 57.78 21.37
N TYR A 7 4.77 57.94 20.07
CA TYR A 7 4.39 56.93 19.05
C TYR A 7 5.50 56.01 18.55
N LEU A 8 6.75 56.15 19.01
CA LEU A 8 7.88 55.31 18.56
C LEU A 8 8.31 54.22 19.55
N LEU A 9 7.60 54.06 20.67
CA LEU A 9 7.95 53.14 21.78
C LEU A 9 6.88 52.07 22.08
N ILE A 10 5.84 51.97 21.23
CA ILE A 10 4.77 50.95 21.32
C ILE A 10 4.71 50.09 20.02
N MET A 11 5.69 50.24 19.12
CA MET A 11 5.84 49.43 17.89
C MET A 11 7.07 48.50 17.91
N LEU A 12 7.64 48.26 19.09
CA LEU A 12 8.65 47.24 19.38
C LEU A 12 8.20 46.48 20.63
N LEU A 13 8.31 45.15 20.61
CA LEU A 13 7.73 44.21 21.60
C LEU A 13 6.19 44.05 21.60
N VAL A 14 5.62 43.80 20.42
CA VAL A 14 4.77 42.59 20.30
C VAL A 14 5.51 41.59 19.42
N VAL A 15 6.69 41.16 19.90
CA VAL A 15 7.18 39.83 19.54
C VAL A 15 6.19 38.89 20.22
N SER A 16 5.31 38.27 19.44
CA SER A 16 4.52 37.18 19.98
C SER A 16 5.49 36.11 20.43
N LEU A 17 5.58 35.92 21.75
CA LEU A 17 6.01 34.66 22.34
C LEU A 17 4.96 33.60 21.98
N GLN A 18 4.91 33.23 20.70
CA GLN A 18 4.64 31.85 20.33
C GLN A 18 5.74 31.08 21.06
N ALA A 19 5.38 30.45 22.17
CA ALA A 19 6.24 29.48 22.80
C ALA A 19 6.59 28.47 21.70
N GLN A 20 7.88 28.40 21.33
CA GLN A 20 8.33 27.34 20.45
C GLN A 20 7.87 26.04 21.07
N SER A 21 7.11 25.25 20.30
CA SER A 21 6.67 23.93 20.74
C SER A 21 7.89 23.20 21.30
N GLN A 22 7.76 22.68 22.52
CA GLN A 22 8.84 21.92 23.16
C GLN A 22 9.23 20.68 22.32
N PHE A 23 8.33 20.24 21.44
CA PHE A 23 8.49 19.10 20.56
C PHE A 23 8.54 19.53 19.09
N PRO A 24 9.27 18.80 18.22
CA PRO A 24 9.27 19.05 16.78
C PRO A 24 7.84 19.04 16.20
N GLN A 25 7.58 19.91 15.23
CA GLN A 25 6.26 20.06 14.61
C GLN A 25 5.70 18.72 14.09
N TRP A 26 6.53 17.93 13.39
CA TRP A 26 6.16 16.60 12.90
C TRP A 26 5.66 15.64 13.98
N ALA A 27 6.18 15.75 15.22
CA ALA A 27 5.80 14.87 16.32
C ALA A 27 4.44 15.26 16.90
N THR A 28 4.21 16.57 17.09
CA THR A 28 2.93 17.12 17.50
C THR A 28 1.84 16.80 16.48
N ASP A 29 2.14 16.99 15.18
CA ASP A 29 1.18 16.73 14.11
C ASP A 29 0.84 15.24 13.96
N GLN A 30 1.82 14.33 14.10
CA GLN A 30 1.56 12.90 14.05
C GLN A 30 0.69 12.41 15.22
N LEU A 31 0.92 12.91 16.43
CA LEU A 31 0.09 12.56 17.60
C LEU A 31 -1.34 13.08 17.47
N GLU A 32 -1.51 14.31 16.97
CA GLU A 32 -2.82 14.87 16.66
C GLU A 32 -3.51 14.12 15.52
N LEU A 33 -2.77 13.71 14.47
CA LEU A 33 -3.30 12.92 13.36
C LEU A 33 -3.80 11.57 13.84
N ARG A 34 -3.01 10.87 14.66
CA ARG A 34 -3.40 9.62 15.31
C ARG A 34 -4.70 9.79 16.11
N ARG A 35 -4.84 10.84 16.91
CA ARG A 35 -6.06 11.14 17.68
C ARG A 35 -7.27 11.40 16.78
N VAL A 36 -7.11 12.22 15.73
CA VAL A 36 -8.21 12.54 14.80
C VAL A 36 -8.65 11.31 14.00
N VAL A 37 -7.73 10.45 13.59
CA VAL A 37 -8.06 9.19 12.90
C VAL A 37 -8.69 8.18 13.87
N GLU A 38 -8.21 8.07 15.12
CA GLU A 38 -8.86 7.26 16.15
C GLU A 38 -10.32 7.70 16.35
N GLU A 39 -10.57 9.00 16.50
CA GLU A 39 -11.93 9.54 16.60
C GLU A 39 -12.76 9.24 15.34
N SER A 40 -12.18 9.35 14.14
CA SER A 40 -12.87 9.04 12.88
C SER A 40 -13.26 7.56 12.78
N ILE A 41 -12.37 6.66 13.19
CA ILE A 41 -12.64 5.22 13.28
C ILE A 41 -13.76 4.96 14.28
N ARG A 42 -13.73 5.59 15.46
CA ARG A 42 -14.77 5.44 16.50
C ARG A 42 -16.13 5.98 16.05
N GLU A 43 -16.18 7.07 15.28
CA GLU A 43 -17.43 7.56 14.67
C GLU A 43 -17.95 6.57 13.62
N SER A 44 -17.10 6.06 12.72
CA SER A 44 -17.47 5.04 11.73
C SER A 44 -17.95 3.74 12.36
N GLN A 45 -17.31 3.28 13.45
CA GLN A 45 -17.68 2.06 14.19
C GLN A 45 -19.10 2.12 14.79
N LYS A 46 -19.69 3.32 15.01
CA LYS A 46 -21.09 3.44 15.47
C LYS A 46 -22.10 2.91 14.44
N TRP A 47 -21.73 2.92 13.17
CA TRP A 47 -22.51 2.40 12.06
C TRP A 47 -22.25 0.91 11.81
N GLN A 48 -21.18 0.36 12.40
CA GLN A 48 -20.81 -1.03 12.22
C GLN A 48 -21.66 -1.96 13.09
N ARG A 49 -22.25 -2.96 12.44
CA ARG A 49 -23.07 -4.03 13.01
C ARG A 49 -22.17 -5.10 13.64
N SER A 50 -22.77 -6.02 14.40
CA SER A 50 -22.03 -7.05 15.16
C SER A 50 -21.16 -7.97 14.28
N ASP A 51 -21.59 -8.20 13.05
CA ASP A 51 -20.94 -9.00 12.01
C ASP A 51 -19.90 -8.22 11.19
N GLY A 52 -19.70 -6.91 11.44
CA GLY A 52 -18.77 -6.06 10.70
C GLY A 52 -19.37 -5.29 9.54
N SER A 53 -20.57 -5.62 9.09
CA SER A 53 -21.26 -4.86 8.04
C SER A 53 -21.69 -3.48 8.56
N ILE A 54 -21.78 -2.49 7.68
CA ILE A 54 -22.45 -1.20 7.94
C ILE A 54 -23.91 -1.30 7.49
N TYR A 55 -24.14 -1.89 6.32
CA TYR A 55 -25.45 -1.97 5.68
C TYR A 55 -26.17 -3.29 5.99
N PRO A 56 -27.47 -3.23 6.36
CA PRO A 56 -28.26 -4.44 6.64
C PRO A 56 -28.70 -5.18 5.38
N TYR A 57 -28.72 -4.50 4.23
CA TYR A 57 -29.03 -5.03 2.91
C TYR A 57 -28.32 -4.19 1.86
N LEU A 58 -27.67 -4.85 0.91
CA LEU A 58 -27.05 -4.25 -0.27
C LEU A 58 -27.28 -5.17 -1.47
N ASN A 59 -27.36 -4.57 -2.66
CA ASN A 59 -27.22 -5.31 -3.91
C ASN A 59 -25.82 -5.96 -3.95
N VAL A 60 -25.71 -7.15 -4.55
CA VAL A 60 -24.44 -7.89 -4.67
C VAL A 60 -23.35 -7.07 -5.36
N TYR A 61 -23.72 -6.24 -6.34
CA TYR A 61 -22.85 -5.27 -7.04
C TYR A 61 -22.45 -4.04 -6.20
N LYS A 62 -22.60 -4.10 -4.88
CA LYS A 62 -22.25 -3.05 -3.90
C LYS A 62 -21.65 -3.62 -2.61
N TRP A 63 -21.35 -4.92 -2.55
CA TRP A 63 -20.75 -5.53 -1.35
C TRP A 63 -19.25 -5.22 -1.24
N ASP A 64 -18.58 -5.11 -2.39
CA ASP A 64 -17.23 -4.63 -2.63
C ASP A 64 -17.03 -3.19 -2.12
N ASP A 65 -17.89 -2.26 -2.54
CA ASP A 65 -17.81 -0.85 -2.11
C ASP A 65 -17.90 -0.66 -0.59
N GLU A 66 -18.59 -1.56 0.11
CA GLU A 66 -18.68 -1.55 1.57
C GLU A 66 -17.37 -2.00 2.24
N VAL A 67 -16.67 -2.97 1.64
CA VAL A 67 -15.34 -3.40 2.11
C VAL A 67 -14.32 -2.27 1.91
N GLU A 68 -14.42 -1.52 0.81
CA GLU A 68 -13.50 -0.42 0.50
C GLU A 68 -13.45 0.71 1.55
N ILE A 69 -14.50 0.86 2.36
CA ILE A 69 -14.55 1.82 3.48
C ILE A 69 -13.41 1.55 4.49
N PHE A 70 -12.92 0.31 4.54
CA PHE A 70 -11.99 -0.20 5.55
C PHE A 70 -10.53 -0.31 5.10
N TYR A 71 -10.19 -0.17 3.81
CA TYR A 71 -8.82 -0.39 3.31
C TYR A 71 -7.73 0.34 4.12
N ASN A 72 -7.93 1.63 4.40
CA ASN A 72 -6.94 2.48 5.06
C ASN A 72 -6.86 2.28 6.59
N TRP A 73 -7.71 1.44 7.19
CA TRP A 73 -7.77 1.26 8.64
C TRP A 73 -6.56 0.49 9.17
N LEU A 74 -6.00 -0.41 8.36
CA LEU A 74 -4.82 -1.19 8.77
C LEU A 74 -3.57 -0.31 8.97
N SER A 75 -3.45 0.81 8.25
CA SER A 75 -2.43 1.85 8.50
C SER A 75 -2.46 2.37 9.94
N TYR A 76 -3.64 2.54 10.52
CA TYR A 76 -3.79 2.88 11.93
C TYR A 76 -3.49 1.68 12.83
N TYR A 77 -3.93 0.46 12.47
CA TYR A 77 -3.61 -0.75 13.24
C TYR A 77 -2.09 -0.97 13.37
N TRP A 78 -1.32 -0.94 12.27
CA TRP A 78 0.14 -1.13 12.33
C TRP A 78 0.83 -0.07 13.20
N LEU A 79 0.33 1.17 13.23
CA LEU A 79 0.94 2.25 14.01
C LEU A 79 0.61 2.19 15.50
N THR A 80 -0.49 1.53 15.87
CA THR A 80 -1.06 1.62 17.23
C THR A 80 -1.23 0.29 17.95
N GLY A 81 -1.30 -0.81 17.22
CA GLY A 81 -1.71 -2.12 17.72
C GLY A 81 -3.14 -2.16 18.25
N ASP A 82 -4.02 -1.24 17.83
CA ASP A 82 -5.42 -1.24 18.27
C ASP A 82 -6.18 -2.42 17.66
N VAL A 83 -6.26 -3.51 18.42
CA VAL A 83 -6.94 -4.75 18.02
C VAL A 83 -8.43 -4.55 17.69
N THR A 84 -9.09 -3.48 18.18
CA THR A 84 -10.49 -3.20 17.82
C THR A 84 -10.61 -2.82 16.35
N VAL A 85 -9.60 -2.13 15.80
CA VAL A 85 -9.51 -1.75 14.38
C VAL A 85 -9.27 -2.98 13.53
N TYR A 86 -8.32 -3.85 13.90
CA TYR A 86 -8.11 -5.13 13.20
C TYR A 86 -9.41 -5.96 13.17
N GLN A 87 -10.11 -6.08 14.30
CA GLN A 87 -11.36 -6.84 14.38
C GLN A 87 -12.50 -6.19 13.57
N SER A 88 -12.57 -4.86 13.47
CA SER A 88 -13.51 -4.18 12.56
C SER A 88 -13.27 -4.55 11.09
N VAL A 89 -12.01 -4.56 10.64
CA VAL A 89 -11.61 -4.90 9.26
C VAL A 89 -11.78 -6.40 8.98
N ARG A 90 -11.39 -7.26 9.92
CA ARG A 90 -11.57 -8.72 9.85
C ARG A 90 -13.03 -9.11 9.63
N LYS A 91 -13.93 -8.49 10.41
CA LYS A 91 -15.36 -8.81 10.37
C LYS A 91 -16.02 -8.44 9.04
N ILE A 92 -15.76 -7.25 8.49
CA ILE A 92 -16.35 -6.88 7.18
C ILE A 92 -15.88 -7.81 6.05
N ALA A 93 -14.61 -8.26 6.06
CA ALA A 93 -14.09 -9.21 5.09
C ALA A 93 -14.85 -10.56 5.16
N LEU A 94 -15.07 -11.08 6.37
CA LEU A 94 -15.83 -12.32 6.57
C LEU A 94 -17.33 -12.13 6.30
N ALA A 95 -17.89 -10.94 6.53
CA ALA A 95 -19.27 -10.62 6.17
C ALA A 95 -19.50 -10.60 4.65
N TYR A 96 -18.52 -10.12 3.86
CA TYR A 96 -18.54 -10.20 2.40
C TYR A 96 -18.63 -11.66 1.93
N ILE A 97 -17.71 -12.51 2.40
CA ILE A 97 -17.66 -13.95 2.06
C ILE A 97 -18.96 -14.65 2.50
N GLY A 98 -19.34 -14.50 3.77
CA GLY A 98 -20.51 -15.17 4.34
C GLY A 98 -21.85 -14.77 3.70
N ARG A 99 -21.98 -13.56 3.15
CA ARG A 99 -23.13 -13.18 2.29
C ARG A 99 -23.13 -13.98 1.00
N ALA A 100 -22.00 -14.07 0.31
CA ALA A 100 -21.90 -14.75 -0.97
C ALA A 100 -22.08 -16.27 -0.85
N GLU A 101 -21.59 -16.88 0.23
CA GLU A 101 -21.84 -18.28 0.57
C GLU A 101 -23.31 -18.55 0.88
N LYS A 102 -23.94 -17.68 1.70
CA LYS A 102 -25.35 -17.82 2.09
C LYS A 102 -26.31 -17.72 0.90
N GLU A 103 -26.03 -16.85 -0.07
CA GLU A 103 -26.79 -16.76 -1.32
C GLU A 103 -26.41 -17.84 -2.36
N GLY A 104 -25.49 -18.76 -2.02
CA GLY A 104 -25.06 -19.85 -2.90
C GLY A 104 -24.31 -19.36 -4.15
N LEU A 105 -23.69 -18.18 -4.05
CA LEU A 105 -22.90 -17.54 -5.11
C LEU A 105 -21.43 -17.95 -5.05
N PHE A 106 -20.90 -18.14 -3.84
CA PHE A 106 -19.53 -18.61 -3.61
C PHE A 106 -19.43 -20.13 -3.50
N GLU A 107 -18.27 -20.63 -3.87
CA GLU A 107 -17.85 -22.02 -3.71
C GLU A 107 -16.32 -22.03 -3.65
N HIS A 108 -15.75 -22.49 -2.52
CA HIS A 108 -14.30 -22.51 -2.27
C HIS A 108 -13.68 -21.10 -2.43
N GLY A 109 -14.14 -20.18 -1.59
CA GLY A 109 -13.60 -18.82 -1.49
C GLY A 109 -13.88 -17.86 -2.66
N TYR A 110 -14.55 -18.25 -3.75
CA TYR A 110 -14.82 -17.31 -4.86
C TYR A 110 -16.16 -17.58 -5.56
N TYR A 111 -16.62 -16.64 -6.40
CA TYR A 111 -17.82 -16.81 -7.22
C TYR A 111 -17.76 -18.10 -8.05
N ARG A 112 -18.82 -18.91 -7.99
CA ARG A 112 -18.94 -20.17 -8.71
C ARG A 112 -18.95 -19.98 -10.22
N ASP A 113 -19.74 -19.03 -10.68
CA ASP A 113 -19.97 -18.72 -12.10
C ASP A 113 -19.28 -17.40 -12.47
N ALA A 114 -18.81 -17.27 -13.71
CA ALA A 114 -18.30 -15.99 -14.26
C ALA A 114 -19.40 -14.90 -14.20
N PHE A 115 -19.41 -14.15 -13.09
CA PHE A 115 -20.50 -13.27 -12.69
C PHE A 115 -20.11 -11.80 -12.85
N TYR A 116 -19.23 -11.35 -11.96
CA TYR A 116 -18.64 -10.03 -11.95
C TYR A 116 -17.29 -10.06 -12.68
N ASP A 117 -16.66 -8.91 -12.91
CA ASP A 117 -15.25 -8.90 -13.30
C ASP A 117 -14.32 -9.07 -12.10
N THR A 118 -13.11 -9.51 -12.41
CA THR A 118 -12.09 -9.83 -11.41
C THR A 118 -11.69 -8.59 -10.63
N GLU A 119 -11.67 -7.41 -11.26
CA GLU A 119 -11.33 -6.15 -10.60
C GLU A 119 -12.23 -5.95 -9.38
N HIS A 120 -13.52 -5.68 -9.60
CA HIS A 120 -14.48 -5.38 -8.54
C HIS A 120 -14.68 -6.56 -7.56
N THR A 121 -14.56 -7.82 -8.01
CA THR A 121 -14.57 -8.97 -7.09
C THR A 121 -13.40 -8.88 -6.12
N LEU A 122 -12.20 -8.59 -6.62
CA LEU A 122 -11.02 -8.46 -5.78
C LEU A 122 -11.01 -7.17 -4.95
N GLU A 123 -11.77 -6.13 -5.31
CA GLU A 123 -11.98 -4.97 -4.41
C GLU A 123 -12.63 -5.42 -3.07
N GLY A 124 -13.62 -6.32 -3.12
CA GLY A 124 -14.20 -6.94 -1.93
C GLY A 124 -13.27 -7.90 -1.16
N MET A 125 -12.17 -8.37 -1.77
CA MET A 125 -11.41 -9.53 -1.27
C MET A 125 -9.92 -9.27 -1.01
N ILE A 126 -9.32 -8.26 -1.64
CA ILE A 126 -7.91 -7.88 -1.49
C ILE A 126 -7.57 -7.44 -0.06
N ILE A 127 -8.59 -7.10 0.74
CA ILE A 127 -8.49 -6.81 2.16
C ILE A 127 -7.99 -8.02 2.99
N LEU A 128 -8.22 -9.26 2.51
CA LEU A 128 -7.69 -10.50 3.11
C LEU A 128 -6.15 -10.49 3.12
N ALA A 129 -5.52 -10.03 2.04
CA ALA A 129 -4.06 -9.90 1.97
C ALA A 129 -3.55 -8.90 3.01
N GLY A 130 -4.21 -7.74 3.15
CA GLY A 130 -3.89 -6.75 4.19
C GLY A 130 -4.02 -7.33 5.61
N LEU A 131 -5.08 -8.10 5.88
CA LEU A 131 -5.31 -8.76 7.17
C LEU A 131 -4.28 -9.86 7.46
N ALA A 132 -3.83 -10.61 6.45
CA ALA A 132 -2.77 -11.61 6.56
C ALA A 132 -1.38 -10.98 6.80
N TRP A 133 -1.05 -9.87 6.12
CA TRP A 133 0.13 -9.05 6.44
C TRP A 133 0.07 -8.49 7.87
N ALA A 134 -1.12 -8.07 8.33
CA ALA A 134 -1.30 -7.50 9.67
C ALA A 134 -1.25 -8.54 10.79
N ASN A 135 -1.71 -9.77 10.54
CA ASN A 135 -1.65 -10.89 11.48
C ASN A 135 -1.62 -12.24 10.73
N PRO A 136 -0.43 -12.78 10.40
CA PRO A 136 -0.30 -14.05 9.67
C PRO A 136 -0.76 -15.28 10.46
N LYS A 137 -1.23 -15.12 11.69
CA LYS A 137 -1.74 -16.20 12.56
C LYS A 137 -3.27 -16.27 12.61
N ASP A 138 -3.98 -15.40 11.89
CA ASP A 138 -5.44 -15.46 11.80
C ASP A 138 -5.88 -16.55 10.82
N ILE A 139 -6.01 -17.77 11.32
CA ILE A 139 -6.25 -18.97 10.50
C ILE A 139 -7.50 -18.90 9.61
N GLU A 140 -8.52 -18.12 9.99
CA GLU A 140 -9.76 -17.97 9.22
C GLU A 140 -9.55 -17.04 8.02
N ILE A 141 -8.81 -15.94 8.22
CA ILE A 141 -8.38 -15.03 7.15
C ILE A 141 -7.39 -15.71 6.21
N VAL A 142 -6.42 -16.45 6.76
CA VAL A 142 -5.41 -17.15 5.95
C VAL A 142 -6.05 -18.23 5.08
N ALA A 143 -6.95 -19.06 5.63
CA ALA A 143 -7.69 -20.04 4.84
C ALA A 143 -8.53 -19.38 3.73
N ALA A 144 -9.29 -18.32 4.05
CA ALA A 144 -10.07 -17.58 3.06
C ALA A 144 -9.22 -16.91 1.97
N LEU A 145 -7.97 -16.56 2.28
CA LEU A 145 -6.99 -16.04 1.32
C LEU A 145 -6.41 -17.16 0.44
N GLU A 146 -6.09 -18.31 1.04
CA GLU A 146 -5.57 -19.49 0.35
C GLU A 146 -6.58 -20.03 -0.68
N ASP A 147 -7.87 -20.18 -0.33
CA ASP A 147 -8.93 -20.64 -1.24
C ASP A 147 -8.91 -19.91 -2.60
N VAL A 148 -8.77 -18.57 -2.56
CA VAL A 148 -8.76 -17.70 -3.74
C VAL A 148 -7.47 -17.86 -4.55
N VAL A 149 -6.32 -17.90 -3.85
CA VAL A 149 -5.00 -18.02 -4.48
C VAL A 149 -4.83 -19.39 -5.13
N GLU A 150 -5.33 -20.45 -4.51
CA GLU A 150 -5.27 -21.80 -5.04
C GLU A 150 -6.11 -21.96 -6.32
N HIS A 151 -7.23 -21.25 -6.46
CA HIS A 151 -7.92 -21.15 -7.74
C HIS A 151 -7.14 -20.37 -8.79
N ALA A 152 -6.58 -19.21 -8.43
CA ALA A 152 -5.76 -18.40 -9.33
C ALA A 152 -4.54 -19.17 -9.87
N ALA A 153 -3.98 -20.06 -9.06
CA ALA A 153 -2.83 -20.89 -9.42
C ALA A 153 -3.16 -22.29 -9.97
N ASN A 154 -4.44 -22.63 -10.20
CA ASN A 154 -4.91 -23.97 -10.59
C ASN A 154 -4.51 -25.11 -9.62
N MET A 155 -4.30 -24.82 -8.34
CA MET A 155 -3.88 -25.80 -7.32
C MET A 155 -5.03 -26.70 -6.86
N VAL A 156 -6.29 -26.23 -6.95
CA VAL A 156 -7.48 -27.01 -6.56
C VAL A 156 -7.96 -27.89 -7.72
N ALA A 157 -7.94 -29.21 -7.51
CA ALA A 157 -8.43 -30.17 -8.51
C ALA A 157 -9.97 -30.14 -8.65
N GLY A 158 -10.48 -30.39 -9.86
CA GLY A 158 -11.91 -30.50 -10.15
C GLY A 158 -12.63 -29.21 -10.52
N TYR A 159 -11.94 -28.07 -10.45
CA TYR A 159 -12.46 -26.75 -10.83
C TYR A 159 -12.00 -26.32 -12.24
N GLU A 160 -12.63 -25.29 -12.78
CA GLU A 160 -12.22 -24.70 -14.06
C GLU A 160 -10.88 -23.96 -13.90
N PRO A 161 -9.83 -24.31 -14.64
CA PRO A 161 -8.53 -23.63 -14.57
C PRO A 161 -8.61 -22.16 -15.01
N TRP A 162 -8.12 -21.27 -14.14
CA TRP A 162 -8.04 -19.82 -14.33
C TRP A 162 -6.74 -19.37 -14.99
N PHE A 163 -5.63 -20.07 -14.73
CA PHE A 163 -4.31 -19.75 -15.28
C PHE A 163 -3.99 -20.58 -16.53
N GLU A 164 -3.36 -19.97 -17.53
CA GLU A 164 -2.82 -20.64 -18.72
C GLU A 164 -1.30 -20.83 -18.56
N PRO A 165 -0.81 -22.07 -18.29
CA PRO A 165 0.59 -22.29 -17.98
C PRO A 165 1.53 -22.04 -19.18
N ASN A 166 1.07 -22.21 -20.42
CA ASN A 166 1.93 -22.07 -21.61
C ASN A 166 2.37 -20.62 -21.87
N THR A 167 1.49 -19.66 -21.58
CA THR A 167 1.77 -18.22 -21.69
C THR A 167 2.15 -17.60 -20.35
N SER A 168 1.76 -18.26 -19.25
CA SER A 168 1.77 -17.74 -17.88
C SER A 168 0.85 -16.52 -17.73
N LEU A 169 -0.41 -16.61 -18.19
CA LEU A 169 -1.40 -15.53 -18.13
C LEU A 169 -2.75 -16.01 -17.56
N MET A 170 -3.58 -15.09 -17.07
CA MET A 170 -4.92 -15.41 -16.57
C MET A 170 -5.95 -15.43 -17.71
N ARG A 171 -6.78 -16.48 -17.75
CA ARG A 171 -7.64 -16.83 -18.89
C ARG A 171 -8.86 -15.93 -19.08
N SER A 172 -9.20 -15.10 -18.11
CA SER A 172 -10.31 -14.14 -18.19
C SER A 172 -10.19 -13.05 -17.11
N ILE A 173 -10.79 -11.89 -17.36
CA ILE A 173 -11.17 -10.87 -16.36
C ILE A 173 -12.57 -11.14 -15.81
N ARG A 174 -13.19 -12.28 -16.12
CA ARG A 174 -14.43 -12.82 -15.52
C ARG A 174 -14.23 -14.29 -15.20
N LEU A 175 -13.59 -14.50 -14.05
CA LEU A 175 -13.29 -15.81 -13.48
C LEU A 175 -14.47 -16.33 -12.65
N GLY A 176 -14.47 -17.63 -12.40
CA GLY A 176 -15.42 -18.31 -11.53
C GLY A 176 -15.01 -19.76 -11.36
N THR A 177 -15.20 -20.34 -10.18
CA THR A 177 -14.58 -21.64 -9.81
C THR A 177 -15.09 -22.79 -10.68
N ARG A 178 -16.37 -22.79 -11.07
CA ARG A 178 -16.95 -23.75 -12.04
C ARG A 178 -17.04 -23.23 -13.47
N LYS A 179 -16.79 -21.95 -13.73
CA LYS A 179 -16.92 -21.37 -15.07
C LYS A 179 -16.10 -20.11 -15.27
N VAL A 180 -15.15 -20.18 -16.20
CA VAL A 180 -14.39 -19.03 -16.75
C VAL A 180 -15.00 -18.60 -18.09
N ASN A 181 -15.06 -17.30 -18.37
CA ASN A 181 -15.56 -16.80 -19.65
C ASN A 181 -14.49 -16.85 -20.76
N LYS A 182 -14.71 -17.71 -21.77
CA LYS A 182 -13.73 -18.05 -22.82
C LYS A 182 -14.06 -17.49 -24.22
N TYR A 183 -15.24 -16.87 -24.41
CA TYR A 183 -15.79 -16.56 -25.74
C TYR A 183 -16.46 -15.17 -25.80
N SER A 184 -15.87 -14.16 -25.17
CA SER A 184 -16.39 -12.79 -25.16
C SER A 184 -15.25 -11.77 -25.06
N THR A 185 -15.58 -10.49 -25.03
CA THR A 185 -14.62 -9.41 -24.76
C THR A 185 -13.96 -9.48 -23.38
N THR A 186 -14.37 -10.38 -22.48
CA THR A 186 -13.70 -10.61 -21.18
C THR A 186 -12.69 -11.77 -21.20
N ALA A 187 -12.42 -12.39 -22.34
CA ALA A 187 -11.48 -13.53 -22.46
C ALA A 187 -10.00 -13.06 -22.60
N MET A 188 -9.60 -12.08 -21.79
CA MET A 188 -8.23 -11.53 -21.58
C MET A 188 -7.91 -11.62 -20.07
N ASP A 189 -6.70 -11.48 -19.51
CA ASP A 189 -5.46 -10.93 -20.04
C ASP A 189 -5.32 -9.43 -19.77
N TRP A 190 -5.54 -8.96 -18.52
CA TRP A 190 -5.38 -7.56 -18.11
C TRP A 190 -4.84 -7.39 -16.67
N THR A 191 -4.29 -6.22 -16.39
CA THR A 191 -3.36 -5.89 -15.30
C THR A 191 -3.98 -5.96 -13.91
N TYR A 192 -5.29 -5.76 -13.76
CA TYR A 192 -5.97 -5.91 -12.47
C TYR A 192 -6.11 -7.37 -12.00
N ASN A 193 -5.89 -8.36 -12.87
CA ASN A 193 -5.69 -9.75 -12.43
C ASN A 193 -4.38 -9.91 -11.62
N LEU A 194 -3.42 -8.98 -11.70
CA LEU A 194 -2.22 -8.97 -10.85
C LEU A 194 -2.51 -8.74 -9.36
N GLN A 195 -3.75 -8.39 -9.00
CA GLN A 195 -4.19 -8.42 -7.60
C GLN A 195 -4.05 -9.82 -6.96
N PHE A 196 -4.20 -10.90 -7.73
CA PHE A 196 -3.93 -12.25 -7.23
C PHE A 196 -2.47 -12.47 -6.84
N VAL A 197 -1.50 -11.79 -7.47
CA VAL A 197 -0.09 -11.85 -7.05
C VAL A 197 0.05 -11.26 -5.65
N LYS A 198 -0.53 -10.08 -5.40
CA LYS A 198 -0.51 -9.45 -4.06
C LYS A 198 -1.12 -10.37 -2.99
N MET A 199 -2.21 -11.05 -3.32
CA MET A 199 -2.84 -12.07 -2.45
C MET A 199 -1.93 -13.29 -2.23
N ALA A 200 -1.30 -13.81 -3.27
CA ALA A 200 -0.39 -14.95 -3.19
C ALA A 200 0.89 -14.64 -2.40
N LEU A 201 1.45 -13.42 -2.49
CA LEU A 201 2.57 -12.99 -1.65
C LEU A 201 2.19 -12.89 -0.17
N ALA A 202 0.97 -12.43 0.13
CA ALA A 202 0.45 -12.41 1.50
C ALA A 202 0.19 -13.83 2.04
N ALA A 203 -0.32 -14.74 1.21
CA ALA A 203 -0.47 -16.16 1.55
C ALA A 203 0.90 -16.82 1.80
N TYR A 204 1.89 -16.56 0.95
CA TYR A 204 3.28 -16.99 1.14
C TYR A 204 3.84 -16.51 2.48
N HIS A 205 3.68 -15.23 2.82
CA HIS A 205 4.12 -14.67 4.09
C HIS A 205 3.46 -15.34 5.31
N ALA A 206 2.16 -15.64 5.23
CA ALA A 206 1.44 -16.26 6.34
C ALA A 206 1.76 -17.75 6.53
N THR A 207 2.07 -18.47 5.44
CA THR A 207 2.10 -19.95 5.43
C THR A 207 3.50 -20.54 5.22
N GLY A 208 4.41 -19.81 4.57
CA GLY A 208 5.69 -20.33 4.09
C GLY A 208 5.58 -21.27 2.88
N LYS A 209 4.41 -21.39 2.24
CA LYS A 209 4.20 -22.24 1.05
C LYS A 209 4.85 -21.63 -0.20
N GLU A 210 6.04 -22.13 -0.56
CA GLU A 210 6.84 -21.68 -1.72
C GLU A 210 6.10 -21.74 -3.07
N GLU A 211 5.06 -22.55 -3.19
CA GLU A 211 4.24 -22.65 -4.41
C GLU A 211 3.51 -21.33 -4.74
N TYR A 212 3.09 -20.54 -3.74
CA TYR A 212 2.47 -19.24 -3.97
C TYR A 212 3.46 -18.20 -4.50
N LEU A 213 4.70 -18.19 -3.99
CA LEU A 213 5.78 -17.34 -4.49
C LEU A 213 6.23 -17.78 -5.90
N THR A 214 6.32 -19.09 -6.13
CA THR A 214 6.67 -19.68 -7.43
C THR A 214 5.63 -19.30 -8.50
N TRP A 215 4.34 -19.43 -8.19
CA TRP A 215 3.27 -19.02 -9.09
C TRP A 215 3.27 -17.50 -9.35
N SER A 216 3.43 -16.69 -8.30
CA SER A 216 3.55 -15.22 -8.40
C SER A 216 4.63 -14.79 -9.40
N LYS A 217 5.85 -15.33 -9.24
CA LYS A 217 6.96 -15.10 -10.17
C LYS A 217 6.63 -15.55 -11.59
N THR A 218 6.04 -16.73 -11.74
CA THR A 218 5.67 -17.30 -13.05
C THR A 218 4.68 -16.40 -13.79
N TYR A 219 3.67 -15.86 -13.10
CA TYR A 219 2.70 -14.96 -13.70
C TYR A 219 3.33 -13.60 -14.08
N LEU A 220 4.16 -13.03 -13.21
CA LEU A 220 4.90 -11.79 -13.51
C LEU A 220 5.87 -11.96 -14.69
N ASP A 221 6.57 -13.09 -14.78
CA ASP A 221 7.42 -13.42 -15.92
C ASP A 221 6.59 -13.56 -17.23
N GLY A 222 5.30 -13.90 -17.14
CA GLY A 222 4.34 -13.81 -18.24
C GLY A 222 4.09 -12.38 -18.71
N TRP A 223 3.83 -11.47 -17.77
CA TRP A 223 3.64 -10.04 -18.06
C TRP A 223 4.90 -9.34 -18.56
N ILE A 224 6.09 -9.71 -18.08
CA ILE A 224 7.37 -9.22 -18.63
C ILE A 224 7.46 -9.54 -20.12
N ARG A 225 7.15 -10.78 -20.53
CA ARG A 225 7.13 -11.17 -21.95
C ARG A 225 6.08 -10.41 -22.76
N VAL A 226 4.97 -9.99 -22.15
CA VAL A 226 3.97 -9.12 -22.80
C VAL A 226 4.53 -7.71 -23.03
N PHE A 227 5.24 -7.13 -22.06
CA PHE A 227 5.86 -5.80 -22.22
C PHE A 227 7.00 -5.82 -23.25
N GLU A 228 7.84 -6.87 -23.24
CA GLU A 228 8.87 -7.11 -24.25
C GLU A 228 8.26 -7.29 -25.64
N ARG A 229 7.15 -8.03 -25.75
CA ARG A 229 6.41 -8.14 -27.02
C ARG A 229 5.90 -6.78 -27.48
N ASN A 230 5.28 -5.99 -26.60
CA ASN A 230 4.77 -4.66 -26.96
C ASN A 230 5.88 -3.71 -27.41
N GLU A 231 7.06 -3.79 -26.79
CA GLU A 231 8.25 -3.06 -27.22
C GLU A 231 8.72 -3.52 -28.61
N SER A 232 8.77 -4.83 -28.86
CA SER A 232 9.23 -5.39 -30.14
C SER A 232 8.27 -5.15 -31.31
N GLU A 233 6.96 -5.14 -31.06
CA GLU A 233 5.91 -5.02 -32.07
C GLU A 233 5.46 -3.55 -32.26
N ASN A 234 5.48 -2.74 -31.21
CA ASN A 234 4.90 -1.39 -31.17
C ASN A 234 5.84 -0.30 -30.62
N PHE A 235 7.12 -0.62 -30.35
CA PHE A 235 8.16 0.31 -29.86
C PHE A 235 7.96 0.88 -28.44
N TYR A 236 6.99 0.35 -27.66
CA TYR A 236 6.70 0.82 -26.30
C TYR A 236 6.71 -0.33 -25.30
N TYR A 237 7.62 -0.27 -24.33
CA TYR A 237 7.64 -1.19 -23.19
C TYR A 237 6.58 -0.76 -22.17
N LEU A 238 5.31 -1.08 -22.46
CA LEU A 238 4.17 -0.75 -21.62
C LEU A 238 3.18 -1.91 -21.58
N ALA A 239 2.42 -2.00 -20.49
CA ALA A 239 1.25 -2.86 -20.42
C ALA A 239 0.20 -2.49 -21.48
N PRO A 240 -0.19 -3.43 -22.37
CA PRO A 240 -1.29 -3.22 -23.31
C PRO A 240 -2.65 -3.32 -22.62
N SER A 241 -3.67 -2.77 -23.26
CA SER A 241 -5.06 -2.77 -22.77
C SER A 241 -5.80 -4.11 -22.93
N GLU A 242 -5.23 -5.08 -23.65
CA GLU A 242 -5.76 -6.43 -23.81
C GLU A 242 -4.70 -7.42 -24.30
N VAL A 243 -4.70 -8.63 -23.73
CA VAL A 243 -3.80 -9.74 -24.08
C VAL A 243 -4.61 -11.02 -24.27
N ASP A 244 -4.36 -11.76 -25.35
CA ASP A 244 -4.88 -13.12 -25.52
C ASP A 244 -4.15 -14.05 -24.55
N PRO A 245 -4.84 -14.69 -23.58
CA PRO A 245 -4.19 -15.51 -22.58
C PRO A 245 -3.65 -16.82 -23.13
N TYR A 246 -4.06 -17.27 -24.32
CA TYR A 246 -3.60 -18.53 -24.93
C TYR A 246 -2.43 -18.34 -25.90
N THR A 247 -2.20 -17.12 -26.40
CA THR A 247 -1.11 -16.83 -27.36
C THR A 247 -0.18 -15.69 -26.93
N GLY A 248 -0.55 -14.95 -25.88
CA GLY A 248 0.07 -13.68 -25.50
C GLY A 248 -0.10 -12.57 -26.54
N ARG A 249 -1.00 -12.72 -27.52
CA ARG A 249 -1.19 -11.73 -28.59
C ARG A 249 -1.81 -10.46 -28.03
N ILE A 250 -1.17 -9.34 -28.33
CA ILE A 250 -1.62 -8.01 -27.94
C ILE A 250 -2.70 -7.52 -28.92
N GLY A 251 -3.73 -6.83 -28.41
CA GLY A 251 -4.77 -6.22 -29.28
C GLY A 251 -5.56 -7.25 -30.10
N PHE A 252 -5.81 -8.44 -29.54
CA PHE A 252 -6.40 -9.55 -30.30
C PHE A 252 -7.90 -9.39 -30.62
N LEU A 253 -8.61 -8.51 -29.89
CA LEU A 253 -10.03 -8.17 -30.08
C LEU A 253 -10.19 -6.77 -30.70
N SER A 254 -9.47 -5.77 -30.18
CA SER A 254 -9.52 -4.38 -30.63
C SER A 254 -8.69 -4.10 -31.89
N GLY A 255 -7.71 -4.97 -32.18
CA GLY A 255 -6.72 -4.81 -33.25
C GLY A 255 -5.50 -3.96 -32.86
N VAL A 256 -5.44 -3.38 -31.65
CA VAL A 256 -4.38 -2.44 -31.25
C VAL A 256 -4.01 -2.56 -29.76
N TRP A 257 -2.77 -2.24 -29.40
CA TRP A 257 -2.27 -2.41 -28.02
C TRP A 257 -2.84 -1.41 -27.00
N TYR A 258 -3.22 -0.21 -27.45
CA TYR A 258 -3.63 0.93 -26.61
C TYR A 258 -5.16 1.06 -26.47
N GLN A 259 -5.93 0.05 -26.88
CA GLN A 259 -7.38 0.02 -26.71
C GLN A 259 -7.84 -1.38 -26.32
N SER A 260 -8.71 -1.47 -25.31
CA SER A 260 -9.48 -2.68 -25.02
C SER A 260 -10.78 -2.69 -25.81
N ALA A 261 -11.20 -3.86 -26.29
CA ALA A 261 -12.55 -4.12 -26.78
C ALA A 261 -13.57 -4.34 -25.64
N PHE A 262 -13.12 -4.44 -24.38
CA PHE A 262 -13.99 -4.38 -23.21
C PHE A 262 -14.19 -2.92 -22.80
N GLU A 263 -15.45 -2.48 -22.80
CA GLU A 263 -15.87 -1.21 -22.19
C GLU A 263 -16.38 -1.49 -20.76
N PRO A 264 -15.62 -1.19 -19.69
CA PRO A 264 -16.17 -1.19 -18.34
C PRO A 264 -17.22 -0.07 -18.24
N GLY A 265 -18.46 -0.44 -17.93
CA GLY A 265 -19.63 0.45 -18.05
C GLY A 265 -19.69 1.67 -17.12
N TRP A 266 -18.64 1.95 -16.35
CA TRP A 266 -18.66 2.89 -15.21
C TRP A 266 -17.47 3.85 -15.11
N GLY A 267 -16.85 4.22 -16.24
CA GLY A 267 -16.05 5.45 -16.26
C GLY A 267 -14.52 5.31 -16.18
N TRP A 268 -13.96 4.16 -16.60
CA TRP A 268 -12.53 4.01 -16.89
C TRP A 268 -12.11 4.22 -18.38
N PRO A 269 -12.75 5.06 -19.25
CA PRO A 269 -12.46 5.06 -20.68
C PRO A 269 -11.13 5.72 -21.07
N THR A 270 -10.37 6.26 -20.12
CA THR A 270 -8.98 6.69 -20.33
C THR A 270 -8.05 5.48 -20.30
N LYS A 271 -7.81 4.93 -21.50
CA LYS A 271 -6.92 3.80 -21.82
C LYS A 271 -5.42 4.11 -21.58
N GLY A 272 -5.11 4.71 -20.43
CA GLY A 272 -3.80 5.19 -20.02
C GLY A 272 -3.24 4.44 -18.81
N ASN A 273 -2.24 5.03 -18.15
CA ASN A 273 -1.50 4.33 -17.10
C ASN A 273 -2.31 4.06 -15.82
N GLU A 274 -3.41 4.79 -15.59
CA GLU A 274 -4.33 4.58 -14.48
C GLU A 274 -4.88 3.12 -14.41
N ALA A 275 -5.12 2.51 -15.57
CA ALA A 275 -5.57 1.10 -15.67
C ALA A 275 -4.49 0.08 -15.21
N ASN A 276 -3.25 0.51 -15.01
CA ASN A 276 -2.12 -0.36 -14.65
C ASN A 276 -1.82 -0.35 -13.15
N ARG A 277 -2.69 0.25 -12.32
CA ARG A 277 -2.45 0.49 -10.89
C ARG A 277 -2.04 -0.73 -10.07
N ASP A 278 -2.57 -1.90 -10.40
CA ASP A 278 -2.30 -3.14 -9.67
C ASP A 278 -0.96 -3.82 -10.02
N MET A 279 -0.29 -3.40 -11.12
CA MET A 279 1.08 -3.83 -11.42
C MET A 279 2.06 -3.42 -10.32
N ARG A 280 1.90 -2.21 -9.77
CA ARG A 280 2.83 -1.59 -8.83
C ARG A 280 3.18 -2.52 -7.66
N GLY A 281 2.17 -2.98 -6.93
CA GLY A 281 2.36 -3.88 -5.79
C GLY A 281 2.87 -5.25 -6.24
N ALA A 282 2.22 -5.85 -7.24
CA ALA A 282 2.57 -7.19 -7.70
C ALA A 282 4.07 -7.35 -8.05
N PHE A 283 4.61 -6.42 -8.85
CA PHE A 283 6.02 -6.43 -9.24
C PHE A 283 6.97 -6.00 -8.11
N LEU A 284 6.69 -4.87 -7.44
CA LEU A 284 7.64 -4.30 -6.48
C LEU A 284 7.67 -5.08 -5.16
N ASP A 285 6.53 -5.61 -4.70
CA ASP A 285 6.48 -6.47 -3.51
C ASP A 285 7.25 -7.78 -3.78
N THR A 286 7.10 -8.37 -4.97
CA THR A 286 7.90 -9.55 -5.38
C THR A 286 9.39 -9.23 -5.42
N TYR A 287 9.79 -8.08 -5.99
CA TYR A 287 11.19 -7.66 -6.02
C TYR A 287 11.83 -7.65 -4.63
N ARG A 288 11.18 -7.10 -3.59
CA ARG A 288 11.83 -7.00 -2.26
C ARG A 288 11.67 -8.22 -1.37
N LEU A 289 10.73 -9.12 -1.68
CA LEU A 289 10.70 -10.45 -1.08
C LEU A 289 11.81 -11.36 -1.63
N THR A 290 12.22 -11.18 -2.89
CA THR A 290 13.14 -12.10 -3.60
C THR A 290 14.53 -11.56 -3.90
N GLY A 291 14.69 -10.23 -4.00
CA GLY A 291 15.87 -9.58 -4.57
C GLY A 291 15.96 -9.64 -6.11
N GLU A 292 14.98 -10.23 -6.81
CA GLU A 292 15.05 -10.47 -8.25
C GLU A 292 14.79 -9.20 -9.06
N ARG A 293 15.87 -8.45 -9.34
CA ARG A 293 15.88 -7.11 -9.93
C ARG A 293 15.05 -6.96 -11.22
N ARG A 294 14.85 -8.02 -12.03
CA ARG A 294 14.01 -7.98 -13.24
C ARG A 294 12.58 -7.48 -12.98
N PHE A 295 12.02 -7.72 -11.79
CA PHE A 295 10.67 -7.24 -11.45
C PHE A 295 10.63 -5.72 -11.19
N LEU A 296 11.69 -5.17 -10.59
CA LEU A 296 11.89 -3.72 -10.48
C LEU A 296 12.12 -3.10 -11.86
N GLU A 297 13.02 -3.68 -12.65
CA GLU A 297 13.40 -3.20 -13.99
C GLU A 297 12.21 -3.13 -14.95
N ALA A 298 11.28 -4.09 -14.87
CA ALA A 298 10.03 -4.04 -15.64
C ALA A 298 9.20 -2.77 -15.32
N ILE A 299 9.08 -2.40 -14.04
CA ILE A 299 8.35 -1.20 -13.62
C ILE A 299 9.14 0.08 -13.97
N VAL A 300 10.45 0.11 -13.73
CA VAL A 300 11.32 1.25 -14.09
C VAL A 300 11.24 1.52 -15.59
N LYS A 301 11.33 0.49 -16.43
CA LYS A 301 11.29 0.61 -17.89
C LYS A 301 9.90 1.01 -18.40
N HIS A 302 8.82 0.53 -17.78
CA HIS A 302 7.45 0.97 -18.06
C HIS A 302 7.28 2.46 -17.76
N VAL A 303 7.72 2.93 -16.58
CA VAL A 303 7.65 4.35 -16.20
C VAL A 303 8.56 5.22 -17.09
N GLN A 304 9.78 4.77 -17.40
CA GLN A 304 10.70 5.47 -18.29
C GLN A 304 10.09 5.64 -19.70
N THR A 305 9.37 4.63 -20.21
CA THR A 305 8.66 4.74 -21.50
C THR A 305 7.60 5.84 -21.48
N LEU A 306 6.90 6.05 -20.34
CA LEU A 306 5.98 7.19 -20.18
C LEU A 306 6.73 8.53 -20.12
N PHE A 307 7.91 8.57 -19.51
CA PHE A 307 8.71 9.80 -19.39
C PHE A 307 9.27 10.24 -20.76
N ASP A 308 9.81 9.30 -21.52
CA ASP A 308 10.39 9.52 -22.85
C ASP A 308 9.35 10.00 -23.89
N ASN A 309 8.08 9.64 -23.70
CA ASN A 309 6.96 10.04 -24.55
C ASN A 309 6.13 11.21 -23.98
N GLY A 310 6.54 11.76 -22.83
CA GLY A 310 5.86 12.86 -22.15
C GLY A 310 6.28 14.24 -22.66
N THR A 311 6.29 15.21 -21.74
CA THR A 311 6.88 16.54 -21.94
C THR A 311 8.18 16.67 -21.14
N SER A 312 8.80 17.85 -21.14
CA SER A 312 9.98 18.11 -20.29
C SER A 312 9.75 17.92 -18.79
N SER A 313 8.48 17.97 -18.34
CA SER A 313 8.10 18.15 -16.93
C SER A 313 6.83 17.37 -16.51
N GLN A 314 6.27 16.54 -17.38
CA GLN A 314 5.10 15.68 -17.07
C GLN A 314 5.22 14.39 -17.90
N PRO A 315 4.97 13.21 -17.32
CA PRO A 315 4.97 11.96 -18.07
C PRO A 315 3.78 11.88 -19.04
N ALA A 316 3.91 11.05 -20.06
CA ALA A 316 2.77 10.57 -20.82
C ALA A 316 1.82 9.76 -19.93
N ASN A 317 0.51 9.85 -20.21
CA ASN A 317 -0.49 9.00 -19.55
C ASN A 317 -1.25 8.14 -20.56
N PHE A 318 -1.65 8.70 -21.72
CA PHE A 318 -2.51 8.04 -22.70
C PHE A 318 -1.99 8.21 -24.14
N PHE A 319 -2.13 7.16 -24.96
CA PHE A 319 -1.82 7.16 -26.40
C PHE A 319 -3.08 6.86 -27.23
N ASP A 320 -3.39 7.70 -28.21
CA ASP A 320 -4.59 7.54 -29.05
C ASP A 320 -4.35 6.83 -30.39
N GLY A 321 -3.13 6.33 -30.62
CA GLY A 321 -2.68 5.77 -31.89
C GLY A 321 -1.88 6.75 -32.76
N VAL A 322 -1.90 8.04 -32.44
CA VAL A 322 -1.21 9.10 -33.19
C VAL A 322 -0.34 9.96 -32.28
N LYS A 323 -0.81 10.29 -31.07
CA LYS A 323 -0.14 11.19 -30.13
C LYS A 323 -0.24 10.71 -28.69
N TRP A 324 0.75 11.12 -27.90
CA TRP A 324 0.76 11.00 -26.46
C TRP A 324 0.09 12.21 -25.80
N THR A 325 -0.66 11.94 -24.74
CA THR A 325 -1.29 12.94 -23.87
C THR A 325 -0.63 12.87 -22.49
N PRO A 326 0.08 13.92 -22.04
CA PRO A 326 0.69 13.97 -20.72
C PRO A 326 -0.35 14.27 -19.63
N ALA A 327 -0.09 13.80 -18.40
CA ALA A 327 -0.93 14.14 -17.24
C ALA A 327 -0.17 14.03 -15.91
N ASP A 328 -0.62 14.80 -14.91
CA ASP A 328 -0.23 14.65 -13.51
C ASP A 328 -1.12 13.58 -12.84
N GLU A 329 -0.84 12.31 -13.15
CA GLU A 329 -1.67 11.17 -12.77
C GLU A 329 -1.06 10.39 -11.59
N LYS A 330 -1.90 10.02 -10.60
CA LYS A 330 -1.49 9.52 -9.28
C LYS A 330 -0.86 8.12 -9.31
N VAL A 331 -1.37 7.20 -10.13
CA VAL A 331 -0.80 5.86 -10.33
C VAL A 331 0.62 5.98 -10.87
N THR A 332 0.83 6.88 -11.82
CA THR A 332 2.14 7.18 -12.41
C THR A 332 3.10 7.77 -11.38
N VAL A 333 2.65 8.75 -10.57
CA VAL A 333 3.45 9.26 -9.42
C VAL A 333 3.82 8.11 -8.48
N ASN A 334 2.85 7.29 -8.09
CA ASN A 334 3.05 6.20 -7.13
C ASN A 334 4.00 5.11 -7.65
N MET A 335 3.92 4.74 -8.93
CA MET A 335 4.86 3.82 -9.56
C MET A 335 6.28 4.41 -9.58
N SER A 336 6.41 5.65 -10.07
CA SER A 336 7.71 6.33 -10.22
C SER A 336 8.42 6.55 -8.88
N VAL A 337 7.68 7.00 -7.87
CA VAL A 337 8.19 7.21 -6.50
C VAL A 337 8.61 5.89 -5.88
N GLN A 338 7.80 4.84 -6.02
CA GLN A 338 8.09 3.54 -5.40
C GLN A 338 9.28 2.86 -6.07
N SER A 339 9.41 2.91 -7.40
CA SER A 339 10.54 2.31 -8.11
C SER A 339 11.86 3.03 -7.80
N ASP A 340 11.90 4.37 -7.83
CA ASP A 340 13.14 5.14 -7.58
C ASP A 340 13.55 5.22 -6.10
N LEU A 341 12.64 4.93 -5.16
CA LEU A 341 13.00 4.67 -3.75
C LEU A 341 13.45 3.22 -3.50
N MET A 342 13.40 2.35 -4.51
CA MET A 342 13.81 0.95 -4.45
C MET A 342 14.99 0.62 -5.37
N ASP A 343 15.35 1.51 -6.30
CA ASP A 343 16.43 1.30 -7.25
C ASP A 343 17.77 1.81 -6.70
N ASP A 344 18.68 0.87 -6.41
CA ASP A 344 20.06 1.12 -6.03
C ASP A 344 20.92 1.65 -7.19
N LEU A 345 20.49 1.44 -8.44
CA LEU A 345 21.17 1.88 -9.66
C LEU A 345 20.54 3.15 -10.26
N ALA A 346 20.31 4.15 -9.41
CA ALA A 346 19.64 5.40 -9.76
C ALA A 346 20.14 6.04 -11.09
N ASP A 347 19.25 6.18 -12.08
CA ASP A 347 19.54 6.92 -13.31
C ASP A 347 19.45 8.44 -13.05
N PRO A 348 20.55 9.21 -13.21
CA PRO A 348 20.53 10.66 -13.04
C PRO A 348 19.53 11.38 -13.96
N LYS A 349 19.17 10.80 -15.12
CA LYS A 349 18.14 11.36 -16.01
C LYS A 349 16.73 11.18 -15.43
N PHE A 350 16.43 10.00 -14.90
CA PHE A 350 15.16 9.69 -14.25
C PHE A 350 14.96 10.61 -13.04
N GLU A 351 15.94 10.68 -12.13
CA GLU A 351 15.87 11.57 -10.96
C GLU A 351 15.75 13.05 -11.38
N SER A 352 16.49 13.47 -12.41
CA SER A 352 16.37 14.82 -12.96
C SER A 352 14.97 15.10 -13.55
N PHE A 353 14.31 14.10 -14.14
CA PHE A 353 12.93 14.23 -14.63
C PHE A 353 11.96 14.33 -13.46
N MET A 354 12.03 13.39 -12.51
CA MET A 354 11.21 13.39 -11.29
C MET A 354 11.31 14.72 -10.54
N LYS A 355 12.51 15.29 -10.43
CA LYS A 355 12.71 16.60 -9.81
C LYS A 355 11.99 17.72 -10.58
N ARG A 356 12.11 17.78 -11.90
CA ARG A 356 11.40 18.79 -12.72
C ARG A 356 9.88 18.62 -12.66
N TRP A 357 9.40 17.38 -12.58
CA TRP A 357 7.97 17.07 -12.46
C TRP A 357 7.42 17.51 -11.11
N TYR A 358 8.11 17.17 -10.02
CA TYR A 358 7.81 17.65 -8.67
C TYR A 358 7.81 19.18 -8.56
N GLU A 359 8.75 19.87 -9.22
CA GLU A 359 8.82 21.34 -9.25
C GLU A 359 7.77 22.00 -10.16
N TYR A 360 7.24 21.25 -11.14
CA TYR A 360 6.16 21.71 -12.02
C TYR A 360 4.78 21.61 -11.35
N GLN A 361 4.55 20.57 -10.55
CA GLN A 361 3.27 20.33 -9.89
C GLN A 361 2.93 21.42 -8.87
N ARG A 362 1.76 22.07 -9.05
CA ARG A 362 1.27 23.10 -8.13
C ARG A 362 0.93 22.56 -6.73
N TYR A 363 0.48 21.31 -6.65
CA TYR A 363 0.08 20.62 -5.42
C TYR A 363 0.55 19.15 -5.45
N PRO A 364 1.85 18.88 -5.25
CA PRO A 364 2.36 17.51 -5.31
C PRO A 364 1.68 16.58 -4.30
N ASP A 365 1.61 15.29 -4.65
CA ASP A 365 1.05 14.29 -3.76
C ASP A 365 1.98 13.98 -2.57
N PRO A 366 1.44 13.51 -1.42
CA PRO A 366 2.22 13.21 -0.23
C PRO A 366 3.39 12.26 -0.49
N GLU A 367 3.16 11.24 -1.33
CA GLU A 367 4.17 10.30 -1.81
C GLU A 367 5.31 11.03 -2.56
N PHE A 368 5.01 12.06 -3.36
CA PHE A 368 6.01 12.82 -4.10
C PHE A 368 6.77 13.82 -3.20
N HIS A 369 6.11 14.39 -2.19
CA HIS A 369 6.79 15.12 -1.11
C HIS A 369 7.72 14.21 -0.31
N PHE A 370 7.33 12.96 -0.06
CA PHE A 370 8.14 11.98 0.66
C PHE A 370 9.38 11.59 -0.16
N TRP A 371 9.21 11.30 -1.45
CA TRP A 371 10.31 11.11 -2.40
C TRP A 371 11.31 12.28 -2.36
N ALA A 372 10.82 13.52 -2.49
CA ALA A 372 11.67 14.71 -2.48
C ALA A 372 12.34 14.96 -1.12
N PHE A 373 11.76 14.47 -0.01
CA PHE A 373 12.40 14.46 1.31
C PHE A 373 13.53 13.43 1.38
N ARG A 374 13.32 12.23 0.84
CA ARG A 374 14.33 11.17 0.83
C ARG A 374 15.54 11.51 -0.05
N LYS A 375 15.34 12.12 -1.22
CA LYS A 375 16.42 12.52 -2.14
C LYS A 375 17.10 13.83 -1.75
N PHE A 376 16.37 14.82 -1.22
CA PHE A 376 16.90 16.19 -1.04
C PHE A 376 16.77 16.76 0.39
N GLY A 377 16.33 15.95 1.36
CA GLY A 377 16.10 16.38 2.74
C GLY A 377 14.97 17.41 2.87
N GLY A 378 14.98 18.15 3.99
CA GLY A 378 14.05 19.27 4.24
C GLY A 378 12.75 18.86 4.94
N LEU A 379 12.65 19.15 6.24
CA LEU A 379 11.49 18.82 7.06
C LEU A 379 10.20 19.52 6.61
N GLU A 380 10.29 20.62 5.86
CA GLU A 380 9.13 21.32 5.30
C GLU A 380 8.31 20.45 4.32
N LYS A 381 8.88 19.35 3.83
CA LYS A 381 8.18 18.34 3.02
C LYS A 381 7.38 17.37 3.89
N ILE A 382 7.92 16.98 5.05
CA ILE A 382 7.20 16.21 6.08
C ILE A 382 6.05 17.04 6.64
N ASP A 383 6.28 18.33 6.90
CA ASP A 383 5.24 19.25 7.38
C ASP A 383 4.08 19.36 6.37
N LYS A 384 4.35 19.34 5.06
CA LYS A 384 3.31 19.30 4.01
C LYS A 384 2.51 17.98 4.02
N ILE A 385 3.17 16.84 4.18
CA ILE A 385 2.51 15.52 4.30
C ILE A 385 1.59 15.49 5.52
N ASN A 386 2.10 15.91 6.67
CA ASN A 386 1.35 15.99 7.92
C ASN A 386 0.18 16.97 7.82
N PHE A 387 0.39 18.19 7.30
CA PHE A 387 -0.65 19.19 7.11
C PHE A 387 -1.79 18.69 6.22
N ARG A 388 -1.47 18.13 5.04
CA ARG A 388 -2.48 17.59 4.10
C ARG A 388 -3.22 16.39 4.72
N SER A 389 -2.53 15.56 5.51
CA SER A 389 -3.13 14.42 6.20
C SER A 389 -4.07 14.86 7.33
N LEU A 390 -3.66 15.84 8.13
CA LEU A 390 -4.45 16.42 9.23
C LEU A 390 -5.69 17.17 8.74
N ASP A 391 -5.54 18.02 7.73
CA ASP A 391 -6.65 18.73 7.11
C ASP A 391 -7.70 17.75 6.55
N ASN A 392 -7.24 16.72 5.83
CA ASN A 392 -8.12 15.68 5.31
C ASN A 392 -8.80 14.88 6.43
N ALA A 393 -8.06 14.39 7.43
CA ALA A 393 -8.63 13.62 8.55
C ALA A 393 -9.65 14.45 9.36
N ARG A 394 -9.36 15.74 9.62
CA ARG A 394 -10.28 16.64 10.34
C ARG A 394 -11.56 16.90 9.56
N LYS A 395 -11.49 17.09 8.23
CA LYS A 395 -12.67 17.24 7.38
C LYS A 395 -13.55 15.97 7.42
N ARG A 396 -12.95 14.79 7.24
CA ARG A 396 -13.67 13.51 7.34
C ARG A 396 -14.30 13.28 8.72
N LEU A 397 -13.63 13.68 9.80
CA LEU A 397 -14.18 13.58 11.16
C LEU A 397 -15.40 14.50 11.37
N VAL A 398 -15.41 15.70 10.79
CA VAL A 398 -16.58 16.59 10.83
C VAL A 398 -17.74 15.98 10.05
N GLU A 399 -17.50 15.56 8.80
CA GLU A 399 -18.49 14.90 7.95
C GLU A 399 -19.11 13.65 8.63
N LEU A 400 -18.28 12.80 9.27
CA LEU A 400 -18.74 11.63 10.03
C LEU A 400 -19.60 11.97 11.25
N ARG A 401 -19.30 13.08 11.95
CA ARG A 401 -20.08 13.56 13.11
C ARG A 401 -21.40 14.22 12.73
N GLU A 402 -21.47 14.82 11.55
CA GLU A 402 -22.67 15.45 11.00
C GLU A 402 -23.60 14.42 10.30
N MET A 403 -23.06 13.24 9.95
CA MET A 403 -23.84 12.14 9.38
C MET A 403 -24.93 11.66 10.37
N SER A 404 -26.19 11.85 9.98
CA SER A 404 -27.38 11.53 10.78
C SER A 404 -28.17 10.32 10.26
N ALA A 405 -27.83 9.83 9.07
CA ALA A 405 -28.35 8.61 8.46
C ALA A 405 -27.26 7.98 7.59
N LEU A 406 -27.35 6.67 7.32
CA LEU A 406 -26.52 6.03 6.30
C LEU A 406 -26.84 6.63 4.92
N PRO A 407 -25.83 6.90 4.08
CA PRO A 407 -26.07 7.24 2.68
C PRO A 407 -26.62 6.01 1.93
N GLU A 408 -27.23 6.21 0.76
CA GLU A 408 -27.89 5.13 0.02
C GLU A 408 -26.90 4.08 -0.54
N THR A 409 -25.68 4.51 -0.91
CA THR A 409 -24.63 3.64 -1.43
C THR A 409 -23.37 3.69 -0.55
N PRO A 410 -22.60 2.59 -0.45
CA PRO A 410 -21.34 2.58 0.30
C PRO A 410 -20.29 3.55 -0.26
N ASP A 411 -20.30 3.83 -1.58
CA ASP A 411 -19.47 4.86 -2.22
C ASP A 411 -19.57 6.25 -1.58
N ALA A 412 -20.78 6.59 -1.12
CA ALA A 412 -21.07 7.86 -0.49
C ALA A 412 -20.80 7.86 1.04
N PHE A 413 -20.37 6.73 1.61
CA PHE A 413 -19.96 6.66 3.01
C PHE A 413 -18.63 7.40 3.22
N ILE A 414 -18.56 8.17 4.30
CA ILE A 414 -17.39 9.00 4.60
C ILE A 414 -16.20 8.11 5.05
N ARG A 415 -15.31 7.79 4.11
CA ARG A 415 -14.07 7.03 4.38
C ARG A 415 -13.12 7.87 5.25
N ILE A 416 -12.37 7.21 6.16
CA ILE A 416 -11.42 7.89 7.05
C ILE A 416 -10.29 8.57 6.26
N GLY A 417 -9.84 9.73 6.74
CA GLY A 417 -8.81 10.55 6.09
C GLY A 417 -7.40 10.35 6.66
N GLY A 418 -6.42 10.97 5.99
CA GLY A 418 -5.07 11.21 6.55
C GLY A 418 -4.11 10.01 6.60
N TYR A 419 -4.42 8.91 5.93
CA TYR A 419 -3.62 7.68 5.96
C TYR A 419 -2.14 7.88 5.56
N TRP A 420 -1.84 8.81 4.64
CA TRP A 420 -0.47 9.14 4.23
C TRP A 420 0.46 9.54 5.38
N GLY A 421 0.00 10.39 6.30
CA GLY A 421 0.78 10.81 7.47
C GLY A 421 0.91 9.71 8.53
N LEU A 422 0.01 8.71 8.51
CA LEU A 422 0.14 7.51 9.34
C LEU A 422 1.14 6.49 8.77
N THR A 423 1.49 6.56 7.49
CA THR A 423 2.43 5.61 6.85
C THR A 423 3.79 6.21 6.53
N LEU A 424 3.82 7.24 5.68
CA LEU A 424 5.05 7.83 5.12
C LEU A 424 5.96 8.39 6.22
N VAL A 425 5.38 9.03 7.22
CA VAL A 425 6.13 9.74 8.28
C VAL A 425 6.71 8.78 9.33
N PRO A 426 5.92 7.94 10.03
CA PRO A 426 6.48 7.07 11.06
C PRO A 426 7.27 5.90 10.46
N PHE A 427 6.76 5.22 9.42
CA PHE A 427 7.38 3.99 8.93
C PHE A 427 8.40 4.19 7.81
N GLY A 428 8.41 5.35 7.14
CA GLY A 428 9.34 5.62 6.04
C GLY A 428 9.02 4.91 4.73
N GLY A 429 7.84 4.31 4.60
CA GLY A 429 7.43 3.59 3.40
C GLY A 429 6.02 3.94 2.95
N ILE A 430 5.73 3.55 1.70
CA ILE A 430 4.54 3.97 0.97
C ILE A 430 3.31 3.23 1.48
N ALA A 431 2.18 3.94 1.54
CA ALA A 431 0.91 3.35 1.95
C ALA A 431 0.54 2.14 1.08
N PRO A 432 0.26 0.96 1.67
CA PRO A 432 -0.49 -0.07 0.97
C PRO A 432 -1.90 0.47 0.72
N LEU A 433 -2.41 0.30 -0.50
CA LEU A 433 -3.71 0.82 -0.95
C LEU A 433 -4.71 -0.31 -1.20
N ARG A 434 -4.23 -1.45 -1.70
CA ARG A 434 -4.97 -2.63 -2.13
C ARG A 434 -4.14 -3.90 -1.93
N GLY A 435 -3.96 -4.29 -0.67
CA GLY A 435 -3.33 -5.57 -0.30
C GLY A 435 -1.84 -5.70 -0.64
N GLU A 436 -1.17 -4.62 -1.05
CA GLU A 436 0.29 -4.62 -1.13
C GLU A 436 0.91 -4.95 0.23
N MET A 437 2.12 -5.50 0.18
CA MET A 437 3.01 -5.60 1.32
C MET A 437 3.15 -4.22 1.98
N PRO A 438 2.95 -4.09 3.31
CA PRO A 438 3.10 -2.81 3.99
C PRO A 438 4.58 -2.43 4.03
N TRP A 439 4.97 -1.54 3.13
CA TRP A 439 6.31 -0.99 3.05
C TRP A 439 6.63 -0.18 4.31
N MET A 440 7.48 -0.73 5.18
CA MET A 440 7.95 -0.07 6.39
C MET A 440 9.46 -0.23 6.49
N ASP A 441 10.19 0.88 6.53
CA ASP A 441 11.63 0.90 6.84
C ASP A 441 11.84 0.48 8.31
N VAL A 442 10.89 0.82 9.20
CA VAL A 442 10.92 0.51 10.63
C VAL A 442 9.54 0.06 11.10
N VAL A 443 9.47 -1.04 11.84
CA VAL A 443 8.24 -1.48 12.55
C VAL A 443 8.41 -1.29 14.05
N TYR A 444 7.38 -0.76 14.70
CA TYR A 444 7.37 -0.43 16.13
C TYR A 444 6.58 -1.44 16.95
N PHE A 445 7.06 -1.74 18.15
CA PHE A 445 6.38 -2.56 19.15
C PHE A 445 6.49 -1.92 20.53
N LYS A 446 5.44 -2.03 21.35
CA LYS A 446 5.41 -1.51 22.72
C LYS A 446 6.26 -2.38 23.66
N ALA A 447 6.46 -1.93 24.90
CA ALA A 447 7.24 -2.65 25.92
C ALA A 447 6.74 -4.07 26.24
N ASP A 448 5.46 -4.37 25.98
CA ASP A 448 4.85 -5.71 26.13
C ASP A 448 5.02 -6.61 24.89
N GLY A 449 5.71 -6.13 23.85
CA GLY A 449 5.89 -6.81 22.57
C GLY A 449 4.70 -6.70 21.60
N SER A 450 3.60 -6.05 22.00
CA SER A 450 2.47 -5.77 21.09
C SER A 450 2.83 -4.73 20.03
N LEU A 451 2.16 -4.78 18.88
CA LEU A 451 2.42 -3.90 17.74
C LEU A 451 2.17 -2.41 18.06
N GLY A 452 2.87 -1.52 17.37
CA GLY A 452 2.64 -0.08 17.35
C GLY A 452 3.39 0.75 18.38
N LEU A 453 3.27 2.07 18.27
CA LEU A 453 3.84 3.05 19.20
C LEU A 453 2.94 3.24 20.44
N PRO A 454 3.52 3.40 21.65
CA PRO A 454 2.77 3.75 22.85
C PRO A 454 2.21 5.19 22.77
N TYR A 455 1.32 5.54 23.71
CA TYR A 455 0.72 6.86 23.78
C TYR A 455 1.77 7.96 23.99
N GLY A 456 1.63 9.09 23.29
CA GLY A 456 2.55 10.23 23.37
C GLY A 456 3.93 9.99 22.76
N VAL A 457 4.15 8.88 22.04
CA VAL A 457 5.36 8.65 21.25
C VAL A 457 5.06 8.78 19.77
N ALA A 458 5.87 9.58 19.08
CA ALA A 458 5.84 9.78 17.63
C ALA A 458 7.19 9.38 17.01
N ALA A 459 7.17 8.96 15.76
CA ALA A 459 8.38 8.61 14.99
C ALA A 459 8.45 9.35 13.65
N LEU A 460 9.67 9.58 13.16
CA LEU A 460 9.96 10.09 11.83
C LEU A 460 11.06 9.24 11.21
N ALA A 461 10.76 8.48 10.17
CA ALA A 461 11.78 7.82 9.35
C ALA A 461 12.47 8.85 8.45
N GLU A 462 13.81 8.88 8.46
CA GLU A 462 14.61 9.87 7.75
C GLU A 462 15.22 9.29 6.47
N SER A 463 16.03 8.24 6.58
CA SER A 463 16.70 7.60 5.45
C SER A 463 16.79 6.09 5.63
N LYS A 464 16.87 5.38 4.50
CA LYS A 464 17.27 3.97 4.43
C LYS A 464 18.12 3.75 3.20
N ASP A 465 19.20 3.00 3.40
CA ASP A 465 20.10 2.44 2.41
C ASP A 465 20.35 0.96 2.77
N ASP A 466 21.16 0.25 1.98
CA ASP A 466 21.44 -1.19 2.20
C ASP A 466 22.21 -1.47 3.50
N GLU A 467 22.93 -0.48 4.02
CA GLU A 467 23.77 -0.58 5.21
C GLU A 467 23.07 -0.10 6.47
N SER A 468 22.08 0.80 6.36
CA SER A 468 21.50 1.45 7.52
C SER A 468 20.11 2.07 7.32
N THR A 469 19.35 2.12 8.42
CA THR A 469 18.06 2.83 8.53
C THR A 469 18.15 3.87 9.65
N GLN A 470 17.79 5.12 9.35
CA GLN A 470 17.84 6.26 10.27
C GLN A 470 16.46 6.84 10.52
N PHE A 471 16.15 7.12 11.78
CA PHE A 471 14.87 7.70 12.19
C PHE A 471 14.98 8.45 13.52
N ARG A 472 13.99 9.28 13.81
CA ARG A 472 13.83 9.95 15.11
C ARG A 472 12.63 9.41 15.86
N ILE A 473 12.71 9.40 17.19
CA ILE A 473 11.56 9.15 18.06
C ILE A 473 11.44 10.32 19.03
N CYS A 474 10.23 10.87 19.16
CA CYS A 474 9.88 11.89 20.13
C CYS A 474 8.93 11.32 21.18
N ASN A 475 9.29 11.41 22.46
CA ASN A 475 8.41 11.12 23.59
C ASN A 475 7.91 12.44 24.18
N THR A 476 6.62 12.73 24.03
CA THR A 476 6.00 13.96 24.56
C THR A 476 5.50 13.81 26.00
N THR A 477 5.62 12.62 26.59
CA THR A 477 5.12 12.33 27.94
C THR A 477 6.14 12.67 29.03
N ASN A 478 5.64 12.80 30.26
CA ASN A 478 6.45 13.06 31.47
C ASN A 478 7.12 11.79 32.03
N VAL A 479 6.97 10.64 31.37
CA VAL A 479 7.51 9.35 31.80
C VAL A 479 8.44 8.78 30.73
N GLN A 480 9.42 7.98 31.16
CA GLN A 480 10.29 7.27 30.23
C GLN A 480 9.47 6.22 29.47
N GLN A 481 9.71 6.10 28.17
CA GLN A 481 9.06 5.10 27.33
C GLN A 481 10.09 4.06 26.88
N THR A 482 9.66 2.81 26.77
CA THR A 482 10.46 1.73 26.17
C THR A 482 9.66 1.11 25.03
N ILE A 483 10.31 0.95 23.88
CA ILE A 483 9.75 0.28 22.71
C ILE A 483 10.77 -0.74 22.18
N PHE A 484 10.31 -1.64 21.33
CA PHE A 484 11.18 -2.41 20.45
C PHE A 484 10.99 -1.94 19.01
N VAL A 485 12.06 -1.98 18.22
CA VAL A 485 12.03 -1.71 16.78
C VAL A 485 12.56 -2.89 16.00
N GLN A 486 12.02 -3.06 14.80
CA GLN A 486 12.50 -4.00 13.79
C GLN A 486 12.93 -3.18 12.57
N ASN A 487 14.08 -3.51 11.98
CA ASN A 487 14.45 -2.96 10.67
C ASN A 487 13.70 -3.73 9.59
N GLY A 488 13.00 -3.02 8.69
CA GLY A 488 12.17 -3.60 7.65
C GLY A 488 10.86 -4.22 8.16
N PHE A 489 9.84 -4.26 7.29
CA PHE A 489 8.60 -5.00 7.56
C PHE A 489 8.85 -6.51 7.60
N THR A 490 9.53 -7.06 6.59
CA THR A 490 10.29 -8.31 6.74
C THR A 490 11.53 -8.02 7.57
N ALA A 491 11.74 -8.75 8.66
CA ALA A 491 12.83 -8.49 9.59
C ALA A 491 14.21 -8.58 8.89
N GLU A 492 14.95 -7.49 8.93
CA GLU A 492 16.33 -7.42 8.49
C GLU A 492 17.28 -7.54 9.70
N PRO A 493 18.37 -8.33 9.60
CA PRO A 493 19.32 -8.47 10.70
C PRO A 493 19.96 -7.14 11.11
N ILE A 494 19.74 -6.75 12.36
CA ILE A 494 20.36 -5.57 12.97
C ILE A 494 21.72 -5.97 13.53
N TYR A 495 22.80 -5.46 12.95
CA TYR A 495 24.17 -5.66 13.42
C TYR A 495 24.51 -4.74 14.60
N GLN A 496 24.15 -3.46 14.49
CA GLN A 496 24.49 -2.42 15.46
C GLN A 496 23.36 -1.39 15.57
N VAL A 497 23.22 -0.81 16.77
CA VAL A 497 22.25 0.25 17.06
C VAL A 497 22.94 1.43 17.70
N LEU A 498 22.73 2.62 17.16
CA LEU A 498 23.21 3.88 17.70
C LEU A 498 22.00 4.72 18.14
N ILE A 499 22.01 5.20 19.38
CA ILE A 499 21.05 6.18 19.91
C ILE A 499 21.82 7.47 20.18
N ASN A 500 21.49 8.56 19.49
CA ASN A 500 22.24 9.83 19.50
C ASN A 500 23.76 9.62 19.26
N GLY A 501 24.12 8.69 18.38
CA GLY A 501 25.52 8.32 18.10
C GLY A 501 26.20 7.42 19.15
N VAL A 502 25.51 7.05 20.24
CA VAL A 502 26.03 6.17 21.29
C VAL A 502 25.56 4.73 21.06
N LEU A 503 26.47 3.77 21.15
CA LEU A 503 26.19 2.35 20.96
C LEU A 503 25.20 1.81 22.00
N ASN A 504 24.04 1.36 21.51
CA ASN A 504 23.06 0.58 22.25
C ASN A 504 23.27 -0.91 21.98
N ARG A 505 23.34 -1.72 23.05
CA ARG A 505 23.59 -3.17 22.98
C ARG A 505 22.36 -4.02 23.39
N VAL A 506 21.21 -3.39 23.63
CA VAL A 506 20.02 -4.10 24.11
C VAL A 506 19.19 -4.63 22.94
N MET A 507 19.35 -5.91 22.65
CA MET A 507 18.63 -6.65 21.62
C MET A 507 17.70 -7.70 22.24
N ALA A 508 16.57 -7.96 21.58
CA ALA A 508 15.59 -8.99 21.92
C ALA A 508 15.20 -9.76 20.66
N GLY A 509 15.93 -10.85 20.37
CA GLY A 509 15.87 -11.51 19.07
C GLY A 509 16.34 -10.56 17.97
N GLU A 510 15.56 -10.46 16.89
CA GLU A 510 15.83 -9.60 15.73
C GLU A 510 15.47 -8.12 15.97
N ARG A 511 15.01 -7.75 17.18
CA ARG A 511 14.54 -6.41 17.51
C ARG A 511 15.47 -5.68 18.46
N ALA A 512 15.63 -4.39 18.25
CA ALA A 512 16.37 -3.52 19.15
C ALA A 512 15.45 -2.89 20.19
N GLN A 513 15.83 -2.93 21.47
CA GLN A 513 15.12 -2.21 22.52
C GLN A 513 15.59 -0.75 22.58
N ILE A 514 14.65 0.19 22.57
CA ILE A 514 14.93 1.63 22.62
C ILE A 514 14.24 2.24 23.84
N THR A 515 15.03 2.92 24.66
CA THR A 515 14.55 3.71 25.79
C THR A 515 14.53 5.19 25.38
N ILE A 516 13.36 5.84 25.45
CA ILE A 516 13.18 7.24 25.09
C ILE A 516 12.91 8.04 26.38
N PRO A 517 13.80 8.99 26.76
CA PRO A 517 13.60 9.80 27.97
C PRO A 517 12.30 10.64 27.91
N PRO A 518 11.76 11.07 29.07
CA PRO A 518 10.63 12.00 29.12
C PRO A 518 10.90 13.28 28.32
N GLN A 519 9.88 13.77 27.60
CA GLN A 519 9.91 15.06 26.89
C GLN A 519 11.11 15.26 25.93
N GLN A 520 11.68 14.19 25.37
CA GLN A 520 12.87 14.25 24.52
C GLN A 520 12.65 13.65 23.13
N THR A 521 13.45 14.13 22.18
CA THR A 521 13.61 13.51 20.86
C THR A 521 14.99 12.86 20.79
N ILE A 522 15.06 11.62 20.34
CA ILE A 522 16.29 10.88 20.08
C ILE A 522 16.40 10.55 18.59
N GLN A 523 17.61 10.52 18.07
CA GLN A 523 17.93 9.97 16.75
C GLN A 523 18.42 8.52 16.93
N VAL A 524 17.99 7.64 16.05
CA VAL A 524 18.33 6.22 16.03
C VAL A 524 18.89 5.86 14.66
N ARG A 525 19.99 5.12 14.64
CA ARG A 525 20.49 4.42 13.46
C ARG A 525 20.54 2.93 13.75
N LEU A 526 19.89 2.15 12.90
CA LEU A 526 20.07 0.70 12.81
C LEU A 526 21.07 0.46 11.68
N GLU A 527 22.10 -0.32 11.93
CA GLU A 527 23.09 -0.74 10.94
C GLU A 527 22.85 -2.22 10.64
N SER A 528 22.73 -2.54 9.35
CA SER A 528 22.50 -3.87 8.81
C SER A 528 23.81 -4.53 8.42
N ILE A 529 23.83 -5.86 8.38
CA ILE A 529 24.85 -6.57 7.60
C ILE A 529 24.47 -6.43 6.13
N GLN A 530 25.41 -6.01 5.27
CA GLN A 530 25.22 -5.98 3.82
C GLN A 530 24.75 -7.36 3.34
N LYS A 531 23.51 -7.43 2.84
CA LYS A 531 22.93 -8.69 2.35
C LYS A 531 23.44 -8.98 0.95
N ASP A 532 24.24 -10.04 0.80
CA ASP A 532 23.95 -10.97 -0.29
C ASP A 532 22.51 -11.46 -0.07
N PHE A 533 21.59 -11.13 -0.99
CA PHE A 533 20.16 -11.43 -0.83
C PHE A 533 19.92 -12.95 -0.72
N GLN A 534 19.80 -13.42 0.52
CA GLN A 534 19.15 -14.68 0.87
C GLN A 534 17.68 -14.36 1.21
N PRO A 535 16.69 -15.01 0.57
CA PRO A 535 15.28 -14.79 0.90
C PRO A 535 15.00 -15.15 2.36
N PRO A 536 14.00 -14.50 3.00
CA PRO A 536 13.67 -14.76 4.40
C PRO A 536 13.35 -16.25 4.60
N GLN A 537 13.93 -16.85 5.63
CA GLN A 537 13.57 -18.22 6.01
C GLN A 537 12.10 -18.25 6.46
N PRO A 538 11.33 -19.30 6.11
CA PRO A 538 9.94 -19.40 6.53
C PRO A 538 9.83 -19.39 8.06
N PRO A 539 8.74 -18.83 8.62
CA PRO A 539 8.60 -18.71 10.07
C PRO A 539 8.69 -20.07 10.75
N THR A 540 9.61 -20.21 11.70
CA THR A 540 9.80 -21.47 12.42
C THR A 540 8.53 -21.82 13.19
N LEU A 541 7.76 -22.78 12.67
CA LEU A 541 6.62 -23.33 13.38
C LEU A 541 7.10 -23.89 14.71
N LEU A 542 6.71 -23.24 15.80
CA LEU A 542 6.85 -23.78 17.14
C LEU A 542 6.10 -25.11 17.17
N GLN A 543 6.85 -26.22 17.22
CA GLN A 543 6.29 -27.55 17.43
C GLN A 543 5.60 -27.56 18.80
N VAL A 544 4.28 -27.33 18.79
CA VAL A 544 3.43 -27.63 19.92
C VAL A 544 3.36 -29.16 19.97
N PHE A 545 4.18 -29.75 20.85
CA PHE A 545 4.06 -31.15 21.20
C PHE A 545 2.70 -31.37 21.86
N ILE A 546 1.75 -31.89 21.08
CA ILE A 546 0.52 -32.46 21.59
C ILE A 546 0.86 -33.90 21.98
N ASP A 547 1.28 -34.08 23.24
CA ASP A 547 1.39 -35.42 23.82
C ASP A 547 -0.01 -36.05 23.88
N TYR A 548 -0.23 -37.07 23.05
CA TYR A 548 -1.39 -37.94 23.16
C TYR A 548 -1.16 -39.00 24.23
N HIS A 549 -1.94 -38.92 25.31
CA HIS A 549 -2.13 -39.95 26.32
C HIS A 549 -3.61 -40.32 26.41
#